data_AF-A0A2N6BHS0-F1
#
_entry.id   AF-A0A2N6BHS0-F1
#
_cell.length_a   1.000
_cell.length_b   1.000
_cell.length_c   1.000
_cell.angle_alpha   90.00
_cell.angle_beta   90.00
_cell.angle_gamma   90.00
#
_symmetry.space_group_name_H-M   'P 1'
#
loop_
_entity.id
_entity.type
_entity.pdbx_description
1 polymer ?
#
loop_
_entity_poly.entity_id
_entity_poly.type
_entity_poly.pdbx_seq_one_letter_code
_entity_poly.pdbx_strand_id
1 'polypeptide(L)' 'GCTLASAVAAGLAKGLPLIKAAEDAKHYLSGAISHADELSIGEGAGPVHHFYNIWSS' A
#
# COMPACT_ATOMS: atom_id res chain seq x y z
N GLY A 1 -4.35 1.00 7.57
CA GLY A 1 -5.34 2.06 7.78
C GLY A 1 -5.69 2.78 6.50
N CYS A 2 -4.73 3.49 5.91
CA CYS A 2 -4.95 4.32 4.71
C CYS A 2 -5.57 3.54 3.54
N THR A 3 -5.07 2.33 3.24
CA THR A 3 -5.62 1.48 2.16
C THR A 3 -7.11 1.18 2.32
N LEU A 4 -7.55 0.88 3.54
CA LEU A 4 -8.96 0.62 3.83
C LEU A 4 -9.79 1.88 3.59
N ALA A 5 -9.33 3.03 4.11
CA ALA A 5 -10.03 4.29 3.97
C ALA A 5 -10.15 4.71 2.49
N SER A 6 -9.08 4.57 1.71
CA SER A 6 -9.08 4.85 0.27
C SER A 6 -10.03 3.93 -0.50
N ALA A 7 -10.09 2.64 -0.16
CA ALA A 7 -11.00 1.69 -0.79
C ALA A 7 -12.48 2.01 -0.49
N VAL A 8 -12.81 2.39 0.74
CA VAL A 8 -14.17 2.85 1.10
C VAL A 8 -14.55 4.11 0.33
N ALA A 9 -13.65 5.11 0.30
CA ALA A 9 -13.90 6.36 -0.42
C ALA A 9 -14.12 6.11 -1.93
N ALA A 10 -13.34 5.21 -2.54
CA ALA A 10 -13.53 4.82 -3.94
C ALA A 10 -14.87 4.11 -4.18
N GLY A 11 -15.32 3.26 -3.25
CA GLY A 11 -16.64 2.62 -3.33
C GLY A 11 -17.78 3.63 -3.26
N LEU A 12 -17.70 4.59 -2.34
CA LEU A 12 -18.67 5.69 -2.23
C LEU A 12 -18.68 6.57 -3.50
N ALA A 13 -17.51 6.88 -4.07
CA ALA A 13 -17.40 7.64 -5.32
C ALA A 13 -18.03 6.91 -6.51
N LYS A 14 -18.10 5.57 -6.47
CA LYS A 14 -18.81 4.73 -7.44
C LYS A 14 -20.32 4.62 -7.18
N GLY A 15 -20.84 5.30 -6.16
CA GLY A 15 -22.26 5.28 -5.80
C GLY A 15 -22.69 4.06 -4.97
N LEU A 16 -21.75 3.30 -4.40
CA LEU A 16 -22.10 2.17 -3.55
C LEU A 16 -22.66 2.67 -2.20
N PRO A 17 -23.64 1.95 -1.62
CA PRO A 17 -24.04 2.17 -0.23
C PRO A 17 -22.86 1.99 0.72
N LEU A 18 -22.81 2.78 1.80
CA LEU A 18 -21.69 2.78 2.74
C LEU A 18 -21.32 1.39 3.26
N ILE A 19 -22.32 0.59 3.67
CA ILE A 19 -22.10 -0.77 4.16
C ILE A 19 -21.45 -1.63 3.08
N LYS A 20 -21.94 -1.54 1.84
CA LYS A 20 -21.39 -2.31 0.73
C LYS A 20 -19.97 -1.87 0.37
N ALA A 21 -19.70 -0.57 0.37
CA ALA A 21 -18.35 -0.02 0.16
C ALA A 21 -17.37 -0.48 1.26
N ALA A 22 -17.82 -0.55 2.52
CA ALA A 22 -17.02 -1.03 3.65
C ALA A 22 -16.72 -2.53 3.57
N GLU A 23 -17.71 -3.34 3.18
CA GLU A 23 -17.53 -4.78 2.94
C GLU A 23 -16.52 -5.04 1.83
N ASP A 24 -16.69 -4.38 0.68
CA ASP A 24 -15.81 -4.55 -0.47
C ASP A 24 -14.37 -4.08 -0.15
N ALA A 25 -14.22 -2.96 0.59
CA ALA A 25 -12.93 -2.49 1.06
C ALA A 25 -12.25 -3.47 2.03
N LYS A 26 -13.02 -4.09 2.92
CA LYS A 26 -12.50 -5.12 3.84
C LYS A 26 -12.07 -6.37 3.08
N HIS A 27 -12.88 -6.83 2.12
CA HIS A 27 -12.55 -7.97 1.27
C HIS A 27 -11.26 -7.70 0.48
N TYR A 28 -11.16 -6.53 -0.15
CA TYR A 28 -9.97 -6.09 -0.87
C TYR A 28 -8.73 -6.09 0.03
N LEU A 29 -8.82 -5.50 1.24
CA LEU A 29 -7.70 -5.46 2.17
C LEU A 29 -7.30 -6.87 2.64
N SER A 30 -8.26 -7.74 2.96
CA SER A 30 -7.97 -9.12 3.34
C SER A 30 -7.26 -9.87 2.21
N GLY A 31 -7.75 -9.74 0.98
CA GLY A 31 -7.09 -10.33 -0.19
C GLY A 31 -5.68 -9.78 -0.40
N ALA A 32 -5.50 -8.47 -0.28
CA ALA A 32 -4.20 -7.81 -0.39
C ALA A 32 -3.22 -8.25 0.69
N ILE A 33 -3.68 -8.50 1.93
CA ILE A 33 -2.84 -9.04 3.01
C ILE A 33 -2.51 -10.51 2.74
N SER A 34 -3.48 -11.32 2.33
CA SER A 34 -3.25 -12.73 2.03
C SER A 34 -2.27 -12.96 0.88
N HIS A 35 -2.21 -12.02 -0.08
CA HIS A 35 -1.24 -12.04 -1.17
C HIS A 35 -0.05 -11.09 -0.93
N ALA A 36 0.02 -10.41 0.22
CA ALA A 36 1.16 -9.55 0.56
C ALA A 36 2.42 -10.39 0.76
N ASP A 37 2.27 -11.60 1.26
CA ASP A 37 3.37 -12.56 1.42
C ASP A 37 3.89 -13.07 0.05
N GLU A 38 3.07 -13.03 -1.00
CA GLU A 38 3.48 -13.35 -2.38
C GLU A 38 4.25 -12.19 -3.03
N LEU A 39 3.98 -10.97 -2.56
CA LEU A 39 4.65 -9.76 -3.01
C LEU A 39 5.93 -9.57 -2.20
N SER A 40 6.94 -10.39 -2.48
CA SER A 40 8.32 -10.19 -2.00
C SER A 40 8.93 -8.92 -2.59
N ILE A 41 8.47 -7.74 -2.15
CA ILE A 41 9.13 -6.45 -2.40
C ILE A 41 9.93 -6.09 -1.16
N GLY A 42 11.24 -6.29 -1.25
CA GLY A 42 12.16 -5.93 -0.17
C GLY A 42 13.59 -6.45 -0.30
N GLU A 43 14.24 -6.30 -1.45
CA GLU A 43 15.72 -6.25 -1.53
C GLU A 43 16.20 -4.81 -1.72
N GLY A 44 15.87 -3.91 -0.78
CA GLY A 44 16.39 -2.54 -0.76
C GLY A 44 15.70 -1.69 0.32
N ALA A 45 16.33 -0.69 0.95
CA ALA A 45 17.53 0.02 0.57
C ALA A 45 18.63 -0.09 1.65
N GLY A 46 19.81 -0.60 1.26
CA GLY A 46 21.03 -0.04 1.84
C GLY A 46 21.04 1.46 1.48
N PRO A 47 21.31 2.38 2.43
CA PRO A 47 21.32 3.80 2.13
C PRO A 47 22.31 4.05 0.99
N VAL A 48 21.85 4.68 -0.09
CA VAL A 48 22.76 5.12 -1.15
C VAL A 48 23.69 6.16 -0.55
N HIS A 49 24.98 5.83 -0.55
CA HIS A 49 26.03 6.71 -0.06
C HIS A 49 26.20 7.85 -1.07
N HIS A 50 25.35 8.88 -0.99
CA HIS A 50 25.32 10.03 -1.90
C HIS A 50 26.67 10.78 -2.01
N PHE A 51 27.65 10.49 -1.15
CA PHE A 51 28.91 11.23 -1.03
C PHE A 51 30.19 10.38 -1.13
N TYR A 52 30.20 9.21 -1.79
CA TYR A 52 31.44 8.45 -1.94
C TYR A 52 32.54 9.18 -2.74
N ASN A 53 32.19 10.19 -3.56
CA ASN A 53 33.11 10.88 -4.46
C ASN A 53 33.45 12.34 -4.07
N ILE A 54 33.20 12.78 -2.82
CA ILE A 54 33.45 14.20 -2.44
C ILE A 54 34.46 14.36 -1.29
N TRP A 55 35.10 13.29 -0.79
CA TRP A 55 36.13 13.42 0.24
C TRP A 55 37.36 12.56 -0.09
N SER A 56 38.11 13.00 -1.11
CA SER A 56 39.55 12.78 -1.15
C SER A 56 40.20 14.13 -0.81
N SER A 57 40.64 14.26 0.43
CA SER A 57 41.66 15.23 0.85
C SER A 57 42.82 14.45 1.42
#